data_AF-A0AA86JS93-F1
#
_entry.id   AF-A0AA86JS93-F1
#
_cell.length_a   1.000
_cell.length_b   1.000
_cell.length_c   1.000
_cell.angle_alpha   90.00
_cell.angle_beta   90.00
_cell.angle_gamma   90.00
#
_symmetry.space_group_name_H-M   'P 1'
#
loop_
_entity.id
_entity.type
_entity.pdbx_description
1 polymer ?
#
loop_
_entity_poly.entity_id
_entity_poly.type
_entity_poly.pdbx_seq_one_letter_code
_entity_poly.pdbx_strand_id
1 'polypeptide(L)'
;MESTACRISEISNITLESINWAEKSIKVTGKGNKQRIVYFSTKAKLHMEEYLRIRKGESNYLFLSDHAPYQPIKTRALQLILKRIQKEVE
;
A
#
# COMPACT_ATOMS: atom_id res chain seq x y z
N MET A 1 -0.74 -0.44 10.59
CA MET A 1 -1.30 0.73 9.87
C MET A 1 -1.41 1.97 10.74
N GLU A 2 -1.04 1.87 12.02
CA GLU A 2 -1.19 2.92 13.04
C GLU A 2 -0.32 4.17 12.79
N SER A 3 0.72 4.07 11.95
CA SER A 3 1.73 5.13 11.82
C SER A 3 1.52 6.14 10.68
N THR A 4 0.62 5.90 9.71
CA THR A 4 0.53 6.72 8.48
C THR A 4 -0.74 7.55 8.34
N ALA A 5 -1.78 7.31 9.15
CA ALA A 5 -3.09 7.97 9.03
C ALA A 5 -3.64 8.03 7.57
N CYS A 6 -3.31 7.03 6.76
CA CYS A 6 -3.81 6.92 5.39
C CYS A 6 -5.20 6.28 5.37
N ARG A 7 -6.08 6.78 4.50
CA ARG A 7 -7.32 6.10 4.17
C ARG A 7 -7.00 4.83 3.38
N ILE A 8 -7.82 3.79 3.53
CA ILE A 8 -7.64 2.53 2.80
C ILE A 8 -7.66 2.76 1.27
N SER A 9 -8.46 3.71 0.79
CA SER A 9 -8.50 4.10 -0.62
C SER A 9 -7.22 4.77 -1.11
N GLU A 10 -6.46 5.42 -0.22
CA GLU A 10 -5.17 6.00 -0.57
C GLU A 10 -4.12 4.88 -0.64
N ILE A 11 -4.21 3.89 0.25
CA ILE A 11 -3.30 2.73 0.28
C ILE A 11 -3.48 1.84 -0.96
N SER A 12 -4.71 1.55 -1.36
CA SER A 12 -4.98 0.74 -2.56
C SER A 12 -4.52 1.40 -3.86
N ASN A 13 -4.28 2.71 -3.86
CA ASN A 13 -3.84 3.48 -5.02
C ASN A 13 -2.36 3.90 -4.96
N ILE A 14 -1.57 3.38 -4.01
CA ILE A 14 -0.13 3.66 -3.96
C ILE A 14 0.53 3.07 -5.21
N THR A 15 1.28 3.90 -5.92
CA THR A 15 2.13 3.48 -7.04
C THR A 15 3.60 3.47 -6.65
N LEU A 16 4.44 2.72 -7.36
CA LEU A 16 5.88 2.65 -7.09
C LEU A 16 6.55 4.01 -7.28
N GLU A 17 6.11 4.76 -8.29
CA GLU A 17 6.55 6.14 -8.57
C GLU A 17 6.18 7.13 -7.46
N SER A 18 5.15 6.83 -6.66
CA SER A 18 4.74 7.70 -5.54
C SER A 18 5.59 7.49 -4.28
N ILE A 19 6.46 6.48 -4.25
CA ILE A 19 7.26 6.09 -3.08
C ILE A 19 8.68 6.66 -3.20
N ASN A 20 9.10 7.44 -2.21
CA ASN A 20 10.50 7.79 -2.00
C ASN A 20 11.12 6.84 -0.95
N TRP A 21 11.90 5.88 -1.42
CA TRP A 21 12.55 4.85 -0.57
C TRP A 21 13.67 5.39 0.31
N ALA A 22 14.30 6.51 -0.07
CA ALA A 22 15.37 7.13 0.72
C ALA A 22 14.77 7.90 1.91
N GLU A 23 13.76 8.72 1.63
CA GLU A 23 13.06 9.52 2.64
C GLU A 23 12.02 8.72 3.43
N LYS A 24 11.73 7.49 3.00
CA LYS A 24 10.64 6.65 3.54
C LYS A 24 9.31 7.41 3.52
N SER A 25 8.97 7.95 2.36
CA SER A 25 7.80 8.80 2.19
C SER A 25 6.96 8.39 0.97
N ILE A 26 5.66 8.63 1.04
CA ILE A 26 4.70 8.33 -0.04
C ILE A 26 3.90 9.57 -0.33
N LYS A 27 3.83 9.94 -1.61
CA LYS A 27 2.96 11.01 -2.09
C LYS A 27 1.55 10.45 -2.31
N VAL A 28 0.59 10.92 -1.52
CA VAL A 28 -0.82 10.48 -1.61
C VAL A 28 -1.73 11.62 -2.06
N THR A 29 -2.72 11.29 -2.88
CA THR A 29 -3.73 12.24 -3.37
C THR A 29 -5.05 12.00 -2.65
N GLY A 30 -5.52 13.01 -1.90
CA GLY A 30 -6.77 13.00 -1.16
C GLY A 30 -7.90 13.76 -1.86
N LYS A 31 -8.97 14.04 -1.12
CA LYS A 31 -10.16 14.77 -1.62
C LYS A 31 -9.78 16.14 -2.21
N GLY A 32 -10.39 16.46 -3.35
CA GLY A 32 -10.13 17.72 -4.06
C GLY A 32 -8.74 17.77 -4.72
N ASN A 33 -8.18 16.61 -5.07
CA ASN A 33 -6.83 16.47 -5.65
C ASN A 33 -5.71 17.05 -4.78
N LYS A 34 -5.94 17.19 -3.47
CA LYS A 34 -4.92 17.67 -2.54
C LYS A 34 -3.87 16.60 -2.31
N GLN A 35 -2.62 16.92 -2.59
CA GLN A 35 -1.49 16.03 -2.39
C GLN A 35 -0.86 16.26 -1.02
N ARG A 36 -0.44 15.18 -0.35
CA ARG A 36 0.38 15.26 0.86
C ARG A 36 1.43 14.16 0.87
N ILE A 37 2.46 14.35 1.68
CA ILE A 37 3.51 13.36 1.92
C ILE A 37 3.17 12.64 3.22
N VAL A 38 3.29 11.31 3.20
CA VAL A 38 3.12 10.47 4.38
C VAL A 38 4.37 9.64 4.59
N TYR A 39 4.94 9.71 5.79
CA TYR A 39 6.15 8.99 6.14
C TYR A 39 5.83 7.61 6.70
N PHE A 40 6.67 6.62 6.38
CA PHE A 40 6.58 5.26 6.89
C PHE A 40 7.87 4.83 7.60
N SER A 41 7.77 3.79 8.43
CA SER A 41 8.89 3.30 9.22
C SER A 41 9.89 2.50 8.39
N THR A 42 11.12 2.34 8.89
CA THR A 42 12.12 1.44 8.29
C THR A 42 11.61 0.00 8.21
N LYS A 43 10.82 -0.45 9.20
CA LYS A 43 10.19 -1.78 9.16
C LYS A 43 9.22 -1.90 7.98
N ALA A 44 8.39 -0.88 7.73
CA ALA A 44 7.50 -0.87 6.57
C ALA A 44 8.28 -0.89 5.25
N LYS A 45 9.40 -0.15 5.16
CA LYS A 45 10.31 -0.19 4.00
C LYS A 45 10.74 -1.63 3.67
N LEU A 46 11.32 -2.32 4.66
CA LEU A 46 11.82 -3.68 4.48
C LEU A 46 10.72 -4.65 4.02
N HIS A 47 9.54 -4.57 4.63
CA HIS A 47 8.41 -5.40 4.23
C HIS A 47 7.90 -5.08 2.81
N MET A 48 7.90 -3.81 2.41
CA MET A 48 7.51 -3.41 1.06
C MET A 48 8.53 -3.87 0.02
N GLU A 49 9.83 -3.76 0.30
CA GLU A 49 10.90 -4.26 -0.57
C GLU A 49 10.85 -5.79 -0.71
N GLU A 50 10.64 -6.51 0.39
CA GLU A 50 10.46 -7.97 0.36
C GLU A 50 9.23 -8.36 -0.45
N TYR A 51 8.10 -7.70 -0.21
CA TYR A 51 6.88 -7.93 -0.96
C TYR A 51 7.09 -7.71 -2.47
N LEU A 52 7.81 -6.65 -2.87
CA LEU A 52 8.11 -6.38 -4.28
C LEU A 52 9.00 -7.46 -4.92
N ARG A 53 9.88 -8.10 -4.13
CA ARG A 53 10.73 -9.19 -4.61
C ARG A 53 9.96 -10.47 -4.89
N ILE A 54 8.95 -10.76 -4.07
CA ILE A 54 8.19 -12.02 -4.14
C ILE A 54 6.86 -11.91 -4.89
N ARG A 55 6.33 -10.69 -5.09
CA ARG A 55 5.03 -10.50 -5.77
C ARG A 55 5.10 -10.97 -7.22
N LYS A 56 3.97 -11.46 -7.72
CA LYS A 56 3.78 -11.83 -9.12
C LYS A 56 3.01 -10.74 -9.85
N GLY A 57 3.28 -10.58 -11.14
CA GLY A 57 2.65 -9.58 -12.01
C GLY A 57 3.46 -8.29 -12.15
N GLU A 58 3.32 -7.66 -13.31
CA GLU A 58 3.95 -6.39 -13.65
C GLU A 58 2.93 -5.26 -13.59
N SER A 59 3.14 -4.33 -12.68
CA SER A 59 2.27 -3.16 -12.49
C SER A 59 2.96 -2.09 -11.67
N ASN A 60 2.64 -0.83 -11.96
CA ASN A 60 3.09 0.33 -11.19
C ASN A 60 2.36 0.44 -9.84
N TYR A 61 1.26 -0.28 -9.60
CA TYR A 61 0.63 -0.30 -8.29
C TYR A 61 1.47 -1.12 -7.30
N LEU A 62 1.55 -0.66 -6.05
CA LEU A 62 2.25 -1.37 -4.98
C LEU A 62 1.57 -2.72 -4.75
N PHE A 63 0.32 -2.73 -4.32
CA PHE A 63 -0.40 -3.96 -3.97
C PHE A 63 -1.20 -4.54 -5.13
N LEU A 64 -0.94 -5.81 -5.44
CA LEU A 64 -1.64 -6.58 -6.47
C LEU A 64 -2.49 -7.70 -5.84
N SER A 65 -3.46 -8.16 -6.61
CA SER A 65 -4.18 -9.40 -6.34
C SER A 65 -3.25 -10.60 -6.50
N ASP A 66 -3.44 -11.63 -5.66
CA ASP A 66 -2.69 -12.88 -5.74
C ASP A 66 -3.20 -13.82 -6.86
N HIS A 67 -4.35 -13.49 -7.47
CA HIS A 67 -4.90 -14.25 -8.58
C HIS A 67 -4.49 -13.65 -9.92
N ALA A 68 -4.05 -14.50 -10.85
CA ALA A 68 -3.83 -14.10 -12.24
C ALA A 68 -5.12 -13.45 -12.79
N PRO A 69 -5.03 -12.31 -13.52
CA PRO A 69 -3.82 -11.71 -14.07
C PRO A 69 -3.18 -10.63 -13.18
N TYR A 70 -3.12 -10.84 -11.86
CA TYR A 70 -2.39 -10.02 -10.87
C TYR A 70 -2.73 -8.52 -10.92
N GLN A 71 -4.02 -8.24 -11.06
CA GLN A 71 -4.52 -6.86 -11.18
C GLN A 71 -4.30 -6.07 -9.88
N PRO A 72 -4.25 -4.72 -9.95
CA PRO A 72 -4.19 -3.87 -8.76
C PRO A 72 -5.28 -4.25 -7.73
N ILE A 73 -4.91 -4.26 -6.46
CA ILE A 73 -5.85 -4.65 -5.42
C ILE A 73 -7.00 -3.64 -5.32
N LYS A 74 -8.23 -4.14 -5.34
CA LYS A 74 -9.40 -3.29 -5.14
C LYS A 74 -9.48 -2.86 -3.67
N THR A 75 -9.92 -1.63 -3.43
CA THR A 75 -10.12 -1.08 -2.07
C THR A 75 -10.95 -2.02 -1.18
N ARG A 76 -12.00 -2.65 -1.73
CA ARG A 76 -12.84 -3.60 -0.98
C ARG A 76 -12.09 -4.85 -0.56
N ALA A 77 -11.22 -5.39 -1.41
CA ALA A 77 -10.40 -6.55 -1.09
C ALA A 77 -9.41 -6.21 0.02
N LEU A 78 -8.76 -5.04 -0.07
CA LEU A 78 -7.86 -4.56 0.98
C LEU A 78 -8.60 -4.40 2.32
N GLN A 79 -9.81 -3.83 2.34
CA GLN A 79 -10.64 -3.76 3.57
C GLN A 79 -10.91 -5.13 4.20
N LEU A 80 -11.21 -6.14 3.38
CA LEU A 80 -11.46 -7.51 3.86
C LEU A 80 -10.20 -8.13 4.48
N ILE A 81 -9.05 -7.97 3.82
CA ILE A 81 -7.76 -8.45 4.34
C ILE A 81 -7.46 -7.80 5.69
N LEU A 82 -7.66 -6.49 5.82
CA LEU A 82 -7.42 -5.79 7.08
C LEU A 82 -8.35 -6.22 8.19
N LYS A 83 -9.64 -6.41 7.88
CA LYS A 83 -10.62 -6.94 8.84
C LYS A 83 -10.24 -8.34 9.30
N ARG A 84 -9.64 -9.17 8.44
CA ARG A 84 -9.14 -10.49 8.82
C ARG A 84 -7.93 -10.38 9.74
N ILE A 85 -6.92 -9.58 9.38
CA ILE A 85 -5.73 -9.38 10.21
C ILE A 85 -6.10 -8.84 11.59
N GLN A 86 -7.06 -7.91 11.68
CA GLN A 86 -7.53 -7.38 12.96
C GLN A 86 -8.09 -8.46 13.89
N LYS A 87 -8.84 -9.43 13.34
CA LYS A 87 -9.41 -10.55 14.11
C LYS A 87 -8.38 -11.58 14.59
N GLU A 88 -7.24 -11.67 13.93
CA GLU A 88 -6.17 -12.64 14.27
C GLU A 88 -5.19 -12.06 15.31
N VAL A 89 -5.25 -10.74 15.54
CA VAL A 89 -4.42 -10.02 16.52
C VAL A 89 -5.17 -9.83 17.84
N GLU A 90 -6.51 -10.00 17.84
CA GLU A 90 -7.35 -10.15 19.04
C GLU A 90 -7.29 -11.59 19.58
#